data_AF-A0A1S4DXM7-F1
#
_entry.id   AF-A0A1S4DXM7-F1
#
_cell.length_a   1.000
_cell.length_b   1.000
_cell.length_c   1.000
_cell.angle_alpha   90.00
_cell.angle_beta   90.00
_cell.angle_gamma   90.00
#
_symmetry.space_group_name_H-M   'P 1'
#
loop_
_entity.id
_entity.type
_entity.pdbx_description
1 polymer ?
#
loop_
_entity_poly.entity_id
_entity_poly.type
_entity_poly.pdbx_seq_one_letter_code
_entity_poly.pdbx_strand_id
1 'polypeptide(L)'
;MGVSKIANVDVIPKINEEFPSDDTLFLKFASSDLDSDGKEKALIEGVATIHKKSDQKYNYVAKIEVPEGFGEIGAVIVELKENSTERFIDTISIKNLGGSTIEPGETDGLPGMIRRIYTYLVVLFAIVRPVFESVMRCIKSLFRVPPQQGSTTTGALGSPLNANCSTSQTPVTFSCSSWIQPKNLIPDQRRIFFSTKSYLPGETPAGLLKLRKEDLTNLRGEKADGTTDKNERKAFERIYDYDVYNDLGDPDVDRKWKRPVLGGSDKYPYPRRCRTGRPHTTLDPSSEKRVEGNIYVPRDEEFSEVKQKMFPPNAGKKNKLETNPFPNFTEVDLMFRDGIEIPPSAHHILKFNINATLNSSDQPSPLSVQPDIIQSDSTKIKFPPPEALKRDKFLWLSD
;
A
#
# COMPACT_ATOMS: atom_id res chain seq x y z
N MET A 1 -27.15 2.46 -31.77
CA MET A 1 -25.96 3.35 -31.91
C MET A 1 -25.25 3.37 -30.56
N GLY A 2 -23.91 3.25 -30.52
CA GLY A 2 -23.18 3.19 -29.24
C GLY A 2 -23.18 4.51 -28.46
N VAL A 3 -22.94 4.43 -27.15
CA VAL A 3 -22.80 5.60 -26.27
C VAL A 3 -21.32 5.92 -26.09
N SER A 4 -20.92 7.15 -26.41
CA SER A 4 -19.56 7.63 -26.17
C SER A 4 -19.33 7.91 -24.68
N LYS A 5 -18.21 7.41 -24.16
CA LYS A 5 -17.77 7.61 -22.76
C LYS A 5 -16.32 8.05 -22.72
N ILE A 6 -15.95 8.72 -21.63
CA ILE A 6 -14.56 9.07 -21.30
C ILE A 6 -14.09 8.19 -20.15
N ALA A 7 -12.96 7.51 -20.35
CA ALA A 7 -12.21 6.88 -19.29
C ALA A 7 -11.06 7.81 -18.86
N ASN A 8 -11.02 8.15 -17.58
CA ASN A 8 -9.92 8.88 -16.94
C ASN A 8 -9.09 7.89 -16.14
N VAL A 9 -7.77 7.96 -16.27
CA VAL A 9 -6.82 7.12 -15.54
C VAL A 9 -5.85 8.02 -14.80
N ASP A 10 -5.82 7.89 -13.48
CA ASP A 10 -4.89 8.60 -12.62
C ASP A 10 -3.66 7.72 -12.38
N VAL A 11 -2.48 8.24 -12.76
CA VAL A 11 -1.18 7.58 -12.65
C VAL A 11 -0.28 8.39 -11.74
N ILE A 12 0.30 7.74 -10.74
CA ILE A 12 1.26 8.39 -9.82
C ILE A 12 2.67 8.04 -10.29
N PRO A 13 3.51 9.03 -10.65
CA PRO A 13 4.88 8.77 -11.07
C PRO A 13 5.76 8.44 -9.86
N LYS A 14 6.90 7.80 -10.11
CA LYS A 14 7.99 7.72 -9.12
C LYS A 14 8.57 9.11 -8.83
N ILE A 15 9.32 9.23 -7.75
CA ILE A 15 9.99 10.49 -7.38
C ILE A 15 10.96 10.87 -8.51
N ASN A 16 10.77 12.08 -9.07
CA ASN A 16 11.52 12.63 -10.20
C ASN A 16 11.34 11.88 -11.54
N GLU A 17 10.32 11.03 -11.67
CA GLU A 17 9.99 10.39 -12.94
C GLU A 17 9.11 11.31 -13.78
N GLU A 18 9.46 11.46 -15.06
CA GLU A 18 8.65 12.15 -16.04
C GLU A 18 8.32 11.23 -17.20
N PHE A 19 7.05 11.24 -17.61
CA PHE A 19 6.59 10.47 -18.77
C PHE A 19 6.67 11.31 -20.06
N PRO A 20 7.01 10.69 -21.21
CA PRO A 20 6.94 11.33 -22.53
C PRO A 20 5.53 11.88 -22.82
N SER A 21 5.43 12.97 -23.56
CA SER A 21 4.13 13.57 -23.91
C SER A 21 3.26 12.66 -24.80
N ASP A 22 3.88 11.74 -25.53
CA ASP A 22 3.24 10.71 -26.36
C ASP A 22 3.10 9.36 -25.64
N ASP A 23 3.28 9.33 -24.30
CA ASP A 23 3.03 8.13 -23.51
C ASP A 23 1.55 7.74 -23.54
N THR A 24 1.31 6.44 -23.61
CA THR A 24 -0.04 5.89 -23.81
C THR A 24 -0.28 4.65 -22.98
N LEU A 25 -1.50 4.50 -22.50
CA LEU A 25 -1.99 3.28 -21.86
C LEU A 25 -3.02 2.62 -22.77
N PHE A 26 -2.92 1.30 -22.94
CA PHE A 26 -3.93 0.52 -23.66
C PHE A 26 -4.91 -0.05 -22.66
N LEU A 27 -6.19 0.26 -22.85
CA LEU A 27 -7.29 -0.15 -21.98
C LEU A 27 -8.20 -1.09 -22.76
N LYS A 28 -8.60 -2.21 -22.15
CA LYS A 28 -9.60 -3.13 -22.70
C LYS A 28 -10.68 -3.39 -21.66
N PHE A 29 -11.91 -2.97 -21.95
CA PHE A 29 -13.03 -3.02 -21.02
C PHE A 29 -13.89 -4.26 -21.27
N ALA A 30 -14.22 -4.98 -20.21
CA ALA A 30 -15.06 -6.18 -20.24
C ALA A 30 -16.44 -5.91 -19.63
N SER A 31 -17.45 -6.53 -20.23
CA SER A 31 -18.82 -6.48 -19.72
C SER A 31 -19.02 -7.46 -18.56
N SER A 32 -19.90 -7.09 -17.63
CA SER A 32 -20.42 -7.98 -16.60
C SER A 32 -21.37 -9.03 -17.17
N ASP A 33 -21.95 -8.74 -18.34
CA ASP A 33 -22.99 -9.53 -18.99
C ASP A 33 -22.41 -10.40 -20.10
N LEU A 34 -23.04 -11.55 -20.33
CA LEU A 34 -22.78 -12.40 -21.48
C LEU A 34 -23.52 -11.89 -22.73
N ASP A 35 -23.05 -12.30 -23.89
CA ASP A 35 -23.77 -12.14 -25.15
C ASP A 35 -25.01 -13.05 -25.23
N SER A 36 -25.75 -12.96 -26.34
CA SER A 36 -26.95 -13.77 -26.58
C SER A 36 -26.68 -15.28 -26.62
N ASP A 37 -25.44 -15.69 -26.89
CA ASP A 37 -25.02 -17.09 -26.97
C ASP A 37 -24.46 -17.61 -25.64
N GLY A 38 -24.47 -16.78 -24.59
CA GLY A 38 -23.91 -17.11 -23.27
C GLY A 38 -22.37 -17.06 -23.23
N LYS A 39 -21.73 -16.33 -24.15
CA LYS A 39 -20.28 -16.14 -24.19
C LYS A 39 -19.89 -14.72 -23.74
N GLU A 40 -18.60 -14.54 -23.47
CA GLU A 40 -18.04 -13.23 -23.14
C GLU A 40 -18.15 -12.28 -24.34
N LYS A 41 -18.68 -11.07 -24.10
CA LYS A 41 -18.74 -10.03 -25.13
C LYS A 41 -17.32 -9.60 -25.54
N ALA A 42 -17.18 -9.18 -26.79
CA ALA A 42 -15.94 -8.60 -27.29
C ALA A 42 -15.50 -7.40 -26.43
N LEU A 43 -14.21 -7.30 -26.13
CA LEU A 43 -13.67 -6.20 -25.31
C LEU A 43 -13.78 -4.86 -26.06
N ILE A 44 -14.09 -3.79 -25.32
CA ILE A 44 -14.00 -2.43 -25.87
C ILE A 44 -12.59 -1.93 -25.64
N GLU A 45 -11.91 -1.52 -26.70
CA GLU A 45 -10.56 -0.99 -26.61
C GLU A 45 -10.55 0.53 -26.51
N GLY A 46 -9.60 1.07 -25.76
CA GLY A 46 -9.36 2.50 -25.63
C GLY A 46 -7.87 2.78 -25.47
N VAL A 47 -7.38 3.81 -26.16
CA VAL A 47 -6.01 4.30 -25.99
C VAL A 47 -6.08 5.58 -25.16
N ALA A 48 -5.49 5.56 -23.97
CA ALA A 48 -5.44 6.71 -23.08
C ALA A 48 -4.14 7.48 -23.29
N THR A 49 -4.24 8.78 -23.57
CA THR A 49 -3.11 9.71 -23.71
C THR A 49 -3.08 10.69 -22.55
N ILE A 50 -1.92 11.23 -22.21
CA ILE A 50 -1.79 12.26 -21.18
C ILE A 50 -2.64 13.49 -21.57
N HIS A 51 -3.57 13.87 -20.69
CA HIS A 51 -4.39 15.07 -20.86
C HIS A 51 -3.91 16.21 -19.96
N LYS A 52 -3.56 15.88 -18.70
CA LYS A 52 -3.07 16.84 -17.71
C LYS A 52 -2.01 16.20 -16.83
N LYS A 53 -0.99 16.98 -16.46
CA LYS A 53 0.00 16.66 -15.43
C LYS A 53 -0.18 17.61 -14.25
N SER A 54 -0.11 17.08 -13.03
CA SER A 54 0.14 17.85 -11.81
C SER A 54 1.45 17.38 -11.17
N ASP A 55 1.88 18.05 -10.10
CA ASP A 55 3.11 17.68 -9.37
C ASP A 55 3.05 16.27 -8.76
N GLN A 56 1.85 15.72 -8.56
CA GLN A 56 1.64 14.44 -7.88
C GLN A 56 1.12 13.33 -8.79
N LYS A 57 0.50 13.66 -9.92
CA LYS A 57 -0.14 12.66 -10.80
C LYS A 57 -0.22 13.11 -12.25
N TYR A 58 -0.26 12.12 -13.12
CA TYR A 58 -0.62 12.25 -14.52
C TYR A 58 -2.05 11.74 -14.72
N ASN A 59 -2.85 12.53 -15.43
CA ASN A 59 -4.20 12.14 -15.82
C ASN A 59 -4.20 11.78 -17.31
N TYR A 60 -4.48 10.51 -17.60
CA TYR A 60 -4.64 10.00 -18.95
C TYR A 60 -6.13 9.91 -19.29
N VAL A 61 -6.48 10.20 -20.54
CA VAL A 61 -7.86 10.22 -21.02
C VAL A 61 -7.99 9.36 -22.27
N ALA A 62 -8.96 8.45 -22.29
CA ALA A 62 -9.40 7.71 -23.46
C ALA A 62 -10.87 8.00 -23.76
N LYS A 63 -11.20 8.21 -25.04
CA LYS A 63 -12.59 8.18 -25.52
C LYS A 63 -12.90 6.76 -25.98
N ILE A 64 -14.00 6.20 -25.49
CA ILE A 64 -14.45 4.84 -25.84
C ILE A 64 -15.89 4.88 -26.32
N GLU A 65 -16.21 4.02 -27.28
CA GLU A 65 -17.56 3.83 -27.77
C GLU A 65 -18.12 2.53 -27.21
N VAL A 66 -19.16 2.62 -26.39
CA VAL A 66 -19.80 1.47 -25.77
C VAL A 66 -21.00 1.05 -26.63
N PRO A 67 -20.99 -0.15 -27.26
CA PRO A 67 -22.11 -0.60 -28.08
C PRO A 67 -23.41 -0.69 -27.28
N GLU A 68 -24.52 -0.48 -27.97
CA GLU A 68 -25.84 -0.74 -27.41
C GLU A 68 -25.96 -2.22 -27.04
N GLY A 69 -26.51 -2.51 -25.86
CA GLY A 69 -26.56 -3.89 -25.35
C GLY A 69 -25.22 -4.42 -24.84
N PHE A 70 -24.14 -3.63 -24.77
CA PHE A 70 -22.88 -4.05 -24.13
C PHE A 70 -23.09 -4.38 -22.65
N GLY A 71 -23.99 -3.67 -21.98
CA GLY A 71 -24.27 -3.86 -20.56
C GLY A 71 -23.31 -3.08 -19.67
N GLU A 72 -23.19 -3.50 -18.42
CA GLU A 72 -22.33 -2.83 -17.45
C GLU A 72 -20.86 -3.19 -17.63
N ILE A 73 -19.96 -2.20 -17.67
CA ILE A 73 -18.51 -2.43 -17.64
C ILE A 73 -18.10 -2.88 -16.23
N GLY A 74 -17.63 -4.12 -16.10
CA GLY A 74 -17.29 -4.74 -14.82
C GLY A 74 -15.79 -4.88 -14.56
N ALA A 75 -14.96 -4.91 -15.61
CA ALA A 75 -13.52 -5.01 -15.50
C ALA A 75 -12.80 -4.20 -16.59
N VAL A 76 -11.55 -3.83 -16.32
CA VAL A 76 -10.64 -3.20 -17.26
C VAL A 76 -9.29 -3.91 -17.22
N ILE A 77 -8.76 -4.20 -18.39
CA ILE A 77 -7.40 -4.71 -18.59
C ILE A 77 -6.55 -3.54 -19.01
N VAL A 78 -5.39 -3.38 -18.38
CA VAL A 78 -4.45 -2.31 -18.69
C VAL A 78 -3.13 -2.89 -19.18
N GLU A 79 -2.65 -2.39 -20.31
CA GLU A 79 -1.39 -2.79 -20.92
C GLU A 79 -0.53 -1.56 -21.20
N LEU A 80 0.78 -1.71 -20.99
CA LEU A 80 1.79 -0.71 -21.31
C LEU A 80 2.54 -1.11 -22.60
N LYS A 81 3.20 -0.14 -23.24
CA LYS A 81 4.13 -0.39 -24.34
C LYS A 81 5.29 -1.28 -23.86
N GLU A 82 5.85 -2.08 -24.77
CA GLU A 82 6.93 -3.04 -24.42
C GLU A 82 8.20 -2.37 -23.89
N ASN A 83 8.51 -1.15 -24.31
CA ASN A 83 9.73 -0.44 -23.93
C ASN A 83 9.50 0.71 -22.93
N SER A 84 8.38 0.71 -22.20
CA SER A 84 8.11 1.71 -21.17
C SER A 84 8.63 1.30 -19.79
N THR A 85 8.77 2.26 -18.88
CA THR A 85 8.88 1.96 -17.44
C THR A 85 7.52 1.50 -16.90
N GLU A 86 7.53 0.90 -15.70
CA GLU A 86 6.28 0.55 -15.00
C GLU A 86 5.45 1.81 -14.66
N ARG A 87 4.16 1.63 -14.40
CA ARG A 87 3.24 2.72 -14.04
C ARG A 87 2.46 2.34 -12.79
N PHE A 88 2.42 3.21 -11.78
CA PHE A 88 1.49 3.02 -10.67
C PHE A 88 0.13 3.61 -11.06
N ILE A 89 -0.85 2.75 -11.31
CA ILE A 89 -2.22 3.18 -11.59
C ILE A 89 -2.97 3.24 -10.27
N ASP A 90 -3.42 4.43 -9.92
CA ASP A 90 -4.19 4.64 -8.71
C ASP A 90 -5.68 4.34 -8.93
N THR A 91 -6.30 5.03 -9.89
CA THR A 91 -7.74 4.97 -10.11
C THR A 91 -8.07 5.06 -11.60
N ILE A 92 -9.07 4.29 -12.04
CA ILE A 92 -9.70 4.44 -13.37
C ILE A 92 -11.17 4.81 -13.15
N SER A 93 -11.69 5.79 -13.90
CA SER A 93 -13.12 6.17 -13.84
C SER A 93 -13.71 6.39 -15.22
N ILE A 94 -14.93 5.90 -15.45
CA ILE A 94 -15.64 5.99 -16.72
C ILE A 94 -16.88 6.87 -16.54
N LYS A 95 -16.98 7.93 -17.36
CA LYS A 95 -18.09 8.91 -17.35
C LYS A 95 -18.76 8.99 -18.73
N ASN A 96 -20.08 9.24 -18.76
CA ASN A 96 -20.81 9.46 -20.01
C ASN A 96 -20.49 10.85 -20.60
N LEU A 97 -20.41 10.98 -21.93
CA LEU A 97 -20.24 12.28 -22.59
C LEU A 97 -21.50 13.16 -22.64
N GLY A 98 -22.62 12.75 -22.02
CA GLY A 98 -23.95 13.37 -22.20
C GLY A 98 -24.48 14.20 -21.02
N GLY A 99 -23.68 14.48 -19.99
CA GLY A 99 -24.07 15.37 -18.89
C GLY A 99 -23.28 16.67 -18.96
N SER A 100 -23.85 17.70 -19.58
CA SER A 100 -23.33 19.06 -19.52
C SER A 100 -23.40 19.55 -18.07
N THR A 101 -22.29 19.49 -17.36
CA THR A 101 -21.94 20.50 -16.36
C THR A 101 -20.47 20.79 -16.57
N ILE A 102 -20.23 21.87 -17.33
CA ILE A 102 -18.97 22.57 -17.32
C ILE A 102 -18.83 23.08 -15.88
N GLU A 103 -17.93 22.48 -15.10
CA GLU A 103 -17.41 23.13 -13.91
C GLU A 103 -16.77 24.44 -14.39
N PRO A 104 -17.24 25.62 -13.95
CA PRO A 104 -16.61 26.88 -14.33
C PRO A 104 -15.18 26.88 -13.79
N GLY A 105 -14.24 27.29 -14.66
CA GLY A 105 -12.82 27.36 -14.35
C GLY A 105 -12.56 28.06 -13.02
N GLU A 106 -11.91 27.35 -12.11
CA GLU A 106 -11.36 27.93 -10.90
C GLU A 106 -10.17 28.79 -11.31
N THR A 107 -10.39 30.10 -11.32
CA THR A 107 -9.36 31.11 -11.57
C THR A 107 -8.33 31.07 -10.45
N ASP A 108 -7.06 30.88 -10.83
CA ASP A 108 -5.91 31.12 -9.98
C ASP A 108 -5.95 32.51 -9.34
N GLY A 109 -5.99 32.56 -8.00
CA GLY A 109 -5.81 33.80 -7.25
C GLY A 109 -6.34 33.80 -5.82
N LEU A 110 -5.60 33.22 -4.88
CA LEU A 110 -5.26 33.73 -3.51
C LEU A 110 -4.91 32.56 -2.55
N PRO A 111 -3.64 32.09 -2.49
CA PRO A 111 -3.27 30.96 -1.62
C PRO A 111 -2.99 31.33 -0.15
N GLY A 112 -2.88 32.62 0.19
CA GLY A 112 -2.36 33.04 1.50
C GLY A 112 -3.39 33.23 2.62
N MET A 113 -4.59 33.70 2.28
CA MET A 113 -5.59 34.13 3.28
C MET A 113 -6.52 32.99 3.71
N ILE A 114 -6.88 32.08 2.80
CA ILE A 114 -7.76 30.93 3.07
C ILE A 114 -7.06 29.91 3.98
N ARG A 115 -5.75 29.67 3.80
CA ARG A 115 -4.97 28.82 4.72
C ARG A 115 -4.99 29.36 6.15
N ARG A 116 -4.92 30.68 6.36
CA ARG A 116 -4.96 31.28 7.71
C ARG A 116 -6.34 31.13 8.35
N ILE A 117 -7.42 31.32 7.59
CA ILE A 117 -8.79 31.17 8.08
C ILE A 117 -9.08 29.70 8.44
N TYR A 118 -8.64 28.75 7.60
CA TYR A 118 -8.82 27.32 7.88
C TYR A 118 -8.04 26.85 9.11
N THR A 119 -6.79 27.31 9.29
CA THR A 119 -6.02 26.98 10.49
C THR A 119 -6.67 27.57 11.76
N TYR A 120 -7.17 28.80 11.71
CA TYR A 120 -7.90 29.40 12.84
C TYR A 120 -9.20 28.65 13.16
N LEU A 121 -9.97 28.22 12.15
CA LEU A 121 -11.20 27.45 12.35
C LEU A 121 -10.92 26.05 12.90
N VAL A 122 -9.88 25.36 12.44
CA VAL A 122 -9.51 24.02 12.96
C VAL A 122 -9.05 24.11 14.42
N VAL A 123 -8.27 25.14 14.77
CA VAL A 123 -7.86 25.38 16.16
C VAL A 123 -9.06 25.75 17.04
N LEU A 124 -9.97 26.59 16.55
CA LEU A 124 -11.19 26.94 17.27
C LEU A 124 -12.08 25.71 17.51
N PHE A 125 -12.25 24.84 16.51
CA PHE A 125 -13.00 23.58 16.65
C PHE A 125 -12.32 22.61 17.62
N ALA A 126 -10.99 22.54 17.65
CA ALA A 126 -10.24 21.71 18.60
C ALA A 126 -10.39 22.18 20.06
N ILE A 127 -10.55 23.48 20.28
CA ILE A 127 -10.76 24.06 21.63
C ILE A 127 -12.22 23.94 22.08
N VAL A 128 -13.19 24.07 21.17
CA VAL A 128 -14.62 24.06 21.52
C VAL A 128 -15.17 22.63 21.67
N ARG A 129 -14.64 21.65 20.94
CA ARG A 129 -15.10 20.26 20.95
C ARG A 129 -15.04 19.56 22.32
N PRO A 130 -13.97 19.70 23.13
CA PRO A 130 -13.93 19.13 24.48
C PRO A 130 -14.96 19.76 25.42
N VAL A 131 -15.19 21.07 25.29
CA VAL A 131 -16.16 21.80 26.13
C VAL A 131 -17.58 21.35 25.79
N PHE A 132 -17.91 21.23 24.51
CA PHE A 132 -19.21 20.74 24.05
C PHE A 132 -19.46 19.27 24.44
N GLU A 133 -18.46 18.39 24.29
CA GLU A 133 -18.53 16.99 24.77
C GLU A 133 -18.77 16.90 26.28
N SER A 134 -18.13 17.79 27.06
CA SER A 134 -18.30 17.83 28.53
C SER A 134 -19.70 18.29 28.93
N VAL A 135 -20.24 19.32 28.27
CA VAL A 135 -21.63 19.79 28.48
C VAL A 135 -22.65 18.73 28.09
N MET A 136 -22.44 18.05 26.95
CA MET A 136 -23.33 16.97 26.49
C MET A 136 -23.27 15.73 27.39
N ARG A 137 -22.14 15.45 28.07
CA ARG A 137 -22.07 14.40 29.11
C ARG A 137 -22.86 14.77 30.36
N CYS A 138 -22.80 16.02 30.81
CA CYS A 138 -23.61 16.48 31.95
C CYS A 138 -25.11 16.44 31.65
N ILE A 139 -25.53 16.75 30.41
CA ILE A 139 -26.94 16.66 30.01
C ILE A 139 -27.41 15.19 29.94
N LYS A 140 -26.56 14.27 29.46
CA LYS A 140 -26.87 12.83 29.40
C LYS A 140 -26.92 12.14 30.77
N SER A 141 -26.26 12.66 31.81
CA SER A 141 -26.36 12.09 33.17
C SER A 141 -27.66 12.49 33.89
N LEU A 142 -28.33 13.55 33.44
CA LEU A 142 -29.59 14.04 34.02
C LEU A 142 -30.84 13.29 33.52
N PHE A 143 -30.74 12.53 32.41
CA PHE A 143 -31.87 11.78 31.84
C PHE A 143 -31.50 10.31 31.62
N ARG A 144 -31.52 9.52 32.70
CA ARG A 144 -31.40 8.05 32.62
C ARG A 144 -32.74 7.40 32.96
N VAL A 145 -33.46 6.95 31.93
CA VAL A 145 -34.65 6.07 32.05
C VAL A 145 -34.17 4.61 32.00
N PRO A 146 -34.69 3.70 32.86
CA PRO A 146 -34.27 2.29 32.84
C PRO A 146 -34.94 1.50 31.70
N PRO A 147 -34.32 0.39 31.23
CA PRO A 147 -34.80 -0.34 30.07
C PRO A 147 -35.97 -1.28 30.43
N GLN A 148 -36.97 -1.35 29.56
CA GLN A 148 -38.03 -2.37 29.61
C GLN A 148 -37.67 -3.57 28.72
N GLN A 149 -38.01 -4.76 29.20
CA GLN A 149 -37.89 -6.06 28.52
C GLN A 149 -39.13 -6.39 27.67
N GLY A 150 -38.94 -7.23 26.65
CA GLY A 150 -39.98 -7.92 25.85
C GLY A 150 -40.09 -7.39 24.41
N SER A 151 -40.40 -8.15 23.36
CA SER A 151 -40.69 -9.58 23.21
C SER A 151 -40.53 -9.96 21.73
N THR A 152 -40.32 -11.25 21.47
CA THR A 152 -40.29 -11.93 20.18
C THR A 152 -41.60 -11.83 19.40
N THR A 153 -41.55 -11.57 18.08
CA THR A 153 -42.59 -12.03 17.14
C THR A 153 -42.03 -12.27 15.74
N THR A 154 -42.30 -13.46 15.25
CA THR A 154 -42.11 -13.96 13.88
C THR A 154 -43.10 -13.34 12.90
N GLY A 155 -42.67 -13.05 11.67
CA GLY A 155 -43.55 -12.69 10.56
C GLY A 155 -42.81 -12.82 9.22
N ALA A 156 -43.26 -13.76 8.40
CA ALA A 156 -42.73 -14.08 7.08
C ALA A 156 -43.33 -13.19 5.97
N LEU A 157 -42.72 -13.32 4.78
CA LEU A 157 -43.21 -13.00 3.44
C LEU A 157 -42.95 -11.58 2.88
N GLY A 158 -42.01 -11.51 1.94
CA GLY A 158 -41.78 -10.38 1.05
C GLY A 158 -40.88 -10.80 -0.10
N SER A 159 -41.49 -11.15 -1.23
CA SER A 159 -40.89 -11.56 -2.51
C SER A 159 -39.86 -10.53 -3.05
N PRO A 160 -38.94 -10.94 -3.95
CA PRO A 160 -37.88 -10.07 -4.43
C PRO A 160 -38.47 -9.01 -5.38
N LEU A 161 -38.24 -7.74 -5.08
CA LEU A 161 -38.48 -6.66 -6.02
C LEU A 161 -37.47 -6.76 -7.15
N ASN A 162 -37.92 -7.40 -8.23
CA ASN A 162 -37.42 -7.18 -9.57
C ASN A 162 -37.63 -5.70 -9.91
N ALA A 163 -36.54 -4.94 -10.03
CA ALA A 163 -36.58 -3.56 -10.48
C ALA A 163 -35.50 -3.34 -11.53
N ASN A 164 -35.94 -3.46 -12.78
CA ASN A 164 -35.68 -2.55 -13.89
C ASN A 164 -34.28 -1.93 -14.04
N CYS A 165 -33.69 -2.26 -15.19
CA CYS A 165 -32.85 -1.42 -16.03
C CYS A 165 -32.96 0.07 -15.69
N SER A 166 -31.99 0.55 -14.92
CA SER A 166 -31.77 1.96 -14.61
C SER A 166 -30.46 2.36 -15.26
N THR A 167 -30.54 3.24 -16.25
CA THR A 167 -29.44 4.05 -16.75
C THR A 167 -28.85 4.87 -15.61
N SER A 168 -27.98 4.26 -14.79
CA SER A 168 -27.35 4.97 -13.69
C SER A 168 -26.30 5.93 -14.26
N GLN A 169 -26.54 7.23 -14.07
CA GLN A 169 -25.58 8.33 -14.29
C GLN A 169 -24.34 8.24 -13.38
N THR A 170 -24.19 7.16 -12.61
CA THR A 170 -23.07 6.96 -11.70
C THR A 170 -21.82 6.57 -12.49
N PRO A 171 -20.70 7.27 -12.28
CA PRO A 171 -19.44 6.87 -12.88
C PRO A 171 -19.05 5.47 -12.42
N VAL A 172 -18.56 4.65 -13.33
CA VAL A 172 -17.95 3.36 -12.98
C VAL A 172 -16.51 3.66 -12.55
N THR A 173 -16.12 3.19 -11.36
CA THR A 173 -14.80 3.42 -10.79
C THR A 173 -14.09 2.09 -10.53
N PHE A 174 -12.78 2.07 -10.77
CA PHE A 174 -11.87 0.97 -10.48
C PHE A 174 -10.80 1.52 -9.53
N SER A 175 -10.72 0.96 -8.32
CA SER A 175 -9.66 1.27 -7.36
C SER A 175 -8.52 0.30 -7.62
N CYS A 176 -7.47 0.79 -8.29
CA CYS A 176 -6.39 -0.05 -8.80
C CYS A 176 -5.24 -0.15 -7.80
N SER A 177 -4.72 1.01 -7.38
CA SER A 177 -3.60 1.19 -6.45
C SER A 177 -2.48 0.15 -6.64
N SER A 178 -1.98 0.00 -7.87
CA SER A 178 -1.10 -1.11 -8.23
C SER A 178 -0.12 -0.75 -9.35
N TRP A 179 1.06 -1.36 -9.31
CA TRP A 179 2.12 -1.21 -10.31
C TRP A 179 1.86 -2.08 -11.53
N ILE A 180 1.90 -1.51 -12.73
CA ILE A 180 1.75 -2.20 -14.00
C ILE A 180 3.09 -2.29 -14.70
N GLN A 181 3.43 -3.50 -15.14
CA GLN A 181 4.70 -3.79 -15.80
C GLN A 181 4.57 -3.67 -17.32
N PRO A 182 5.66 -3.31 -18.03
CA PRO A 182 5.68 -3.34 -19.49
C PRO A 182 5.43 -4.75 -20.02
N LYS A 183 4.81 -4.84 -21.21
CA LYS A 183 4.29 -6.11 -21.75
C LYS A 183 5.38 -7.17 -21.96
N ASN A 184 6.61 -6.76 -22.24
CA ASN A 184 7.76 -7.65 -22.39
C ASN A 184 8.16 -8.40 -21.10
N LEU A 185 7.93 -7.82 -19.92
CA LEU A 185 8.22 -8.47 -18.63
C LEU A 185 7.10 -9.44 -18.22
N ILE A 186 5.89 -9.25 -18.73
CA ILE A 186 4.70 -10.03 -18.40
C ILE A 186 3.94 -10.47 -19.67
N PRO A 187 4.58 -11.21 -20.60
CA PRO A 187 3.97 -11.53 -21.90
C PRO A 187 2.67 -12.34 -21.75
N ASP A 188 2.67 -13.27 -20.80
CA ASP A 188 1.58 -14.23 -20.58
C ASP A 188 0.54 -13.75 -19.57
N GLN A 189 0.73 -12.58 -18.95
CA GLN A 189 -0.17 -12.06 -17.93
C GLN A 189 -0.89 -10.79 -18.40
N ARG A 190 -2.12 -10.64 -17.93
CA ARG A 190 -2.94 -9.44 -18.13
C ARG A 190 -3.21 -8.78 -16.79
N ARG A 191 -3.10 -7.45 -16.73
CA ARG A 191 -3.38 -6.68 -15.52
C ARG A 191 -4.83 -6.28 -15.51
N ILE A 192 -5.62 -7.07 -14.79
CA ILE A 192 -7.08 -6.97 -14.70
C ILE A 192 -7.42 -6.19 -13.44
N PHE A 193 -8.31 -5.20 -13.56
CA PHE A 193 -8.90 -4.47 -12.46
C PHE A 193 -10.41 -4.58 -12.54
N PHE A 194 -11.06 -4.85 -11.40
CA PHE A 194 -12.51 -4.96 -11.30
C PHE A 194 -13.11 -3.65 -10.80
N SER A 195 -14.37 -3.39 -11.14
CA SER A 195 -15.09 -2.24 -10.60
C SER A 195 -15.21 -2.35 -9.08
N THR A 196 -15.48 -1.24 -8.41
CA THR A 196 -15.62 -1.22 -6.93
C THR A 196 -16.83 -1.99 -6.40
N LYS A 197 -17.64 -2.61 -7.26
CA LYS A 197 -18.75 -3.48 -6.85
C LYS A 197 -18.20 -4.81 -6.33
N SER A 198 -18.70 -5.25 -5.17
CA SER A 198 -18.23 -6.45 -4.48
C SER A 198 -19.19 -7.63 -4.71
N TYR A 199 -18.63 -8.81 -4.97
CA TYR A 199 -19.39 -10.04 -5.22
C TYR A 199 -18.77 -11.24 -4.49
N LEU A 200 -19.61 -12.05 -3.85
CA LEU A 200 -19.20 -13.39 -3.41
C LEU A 200 -18.83 -14.26 -4.63
N PRO A 201 -18.02 -15.33 -4.46
CA PRO A 201 -17.66 -16.19 -5.59
C PRO A 201 -18.86 -16.70 -6.40
N GLY A 202 -19.95 -17.09 -5.72
CA GLY A 202 -21.19 -17.56 -6.37
C GLY A 202 -22.07 -16.48 -7.00
N GLU A 203 -21.78 -15.20 -6.73
CA GLU A 203 -22.56 -14.04 -7.21
C GLU A 203 -21.79 -13.22 -8.26
N THR A 204 -20.59 -13.67 -8.64
CA THR A 204 -19.78 -12.97 -9.64
C THR A 204 -20.54 -12.95 -10.97
N PRO A 205 -20.73 -11.77 -11.60
CA PRO A 205 -21.38 -11.68 -12.90
C PRO A 205 -20.75 -12.63 -13.92
N ALA A 206 -21.58 -13.31 -14.70
CA ALA A 206 -21.12 -14.41 -15.54
C ALA A 206 -20.07 -14.00 -16.58
N GLY A 207 -20.14 -12.76 -17.08
CA GLY A 207 -19.13 -12.18 -17.99
C GLY A 207 -17.76 -11.93 -17.35
N LEU A 208 -17.64 -11.95 -16.02
CA LEU A 208 -16.40 -11.70 -15.29
C LEU A 208 -15.76 -12.95 -14.68
N LEU A 209 -16.45 -14.10 -14.71
CA LEU A 209 -16.00 -15.32 -14.04
C LEU A 209 -14.61 -15.78 -14.51
N LYS A 210 -14.36 -15.76 -15.83
CA LYS A 210 -13.07 -16.17 -16.38
C LYS A 210 -11.96 -15.19 -16.02
N LEU A 211 -12.22 -13.87 -16.11
CA LEU A 211 -11.25 -12.84 -15.72
C LEU A 211 -10.91 -12.94 -14.23
N ARG A 212 -11.91 -13.21 -13.37
CA ARG A 212 -11.69 -13.45 -11.94
C ARG A 212 -10.81 -14.68 -11.71
N LYS A 213 -11.07 -15.78 -12.43
CA LYS A 213 -10.25 -16.99 -12.36
C LYS A 213 -8.82 -16.72 -12.85
N GLU A 214 -8.67 -16.01 -13.95
CA GLU A 214 -7.38 -15.66 -14.55
C GLU A 214 -6.52 -14.77 -13.64
N ASP A 215 -7.10 -13.74 -13.03
CA ASP A 215 -6.36 -12.90 -12.09
C ASP A 215 -5.91 -13.73 -10.86
N LEU A 216 -6.77 -14.63 -10.37
CA LEU A 216 -6.40 -15.57 -9.29
C LEU A 216 -5.28 -16.54 -9.68
N THR A 217 -5.30 -17.09 -10.90
CA THR A 217 -4.22 -17.98 -11.37
C THR A 217 -2.91 -17.21 -11.52
N ASN A 218 -2.96 -15.97 -12.02
CA ASN A 218 -1.79 -15.09 -12.12
C ASN A 218 -1.20 -14.78 -10.74
N LEU A 219 -2.05 -14.47 -9.75
CA LEU A 219 -1.65 -14.21 -8.37
C LEU A 219 -1.01 -15.43 -7.69
N ARG A 220 -1.40 -16.65 -8.08
CA ARG A 220 -0.81 -17.90 -7.56
C ARG A 220 0.42 -18.37 -8.33
N GLY A 221 0.75 -17.73 -9.45
CA GLY A 221 1.81 -18.17 -10.34
C GLY A 221 1.50 -19.52 -11.01
N GLU A 222 0.22 -19.84 -11.24
CA GLU A 222 -0.19 -21.01 -12.00
C GLU A 222 0.06 -20.76 -13.49
N LYS A 223 0.76 -21.68 -14.15
CA LYS A 223 1.03 -21.67 -15.60
C LYS A 223 -0.11 -22.32 -16.37
N ALA A 224 -0.14 -22.08 -17.68
CA ALA A 224 -1.15 -22.65 -18.57
C ALA A 224 -1.17 -24.19 -18.59
N ASP A 225 -0.05 -24.84 -18.26
CA ASP A 225 0.07 -26.29 -18.13
C ASP A 225 -0.46 -26.85 -16.79
N GLY A 226 -0.96 -25.98 -15.89
CA GLY A 226 -1.46 -26.34 -14.57
C GLY A 226 -0.37 -26.50 -13.50
N THR A 227 0.90 -26.27 -13.84
CA THR A 227 2.00 -26.26 -12.85
C THR A 227 2.15 -24.89 -12.21
N THR A 228 2.60 -24.87 -10.94
CA THR A 228 2.93 -23.61 -10.24
C THR A 228 4.37 -23.22 -10.53
N ASP A 229 4.62 -21.94 -10.75
CA ASP A 229 5.96 -21.43 -10.96
C ASP A 229 6.83 -21.54 -9.69
N LYS A 230 7.86 -22.39 -9.77
CA LYS A 230 8.84 -22.61 -8.70
C LYS A 230 10.16 -21.86 -8.91
N ASN A 231 10.23 -20.97 -9.89
CA ASN A 231 11.42 -20.16 -10.11
C ASN A 231 11.68 -19.21 -8.92
N GLU A 232 12.87 -18.59 -8.93
CA GLU A 232 13.20 -17.49 -8.04
C GLU A 232 12.36 -16.26 -8.42
N ARG A 233 11.73 -15.66 -7.41
CA ARG A 233 10.83 -14.52 -7.59
C ARG A 233 11.57 -13.26 -8.03
N LYS A 234 10.97 -12.50 -8.93
CA LYS A 234 11.51 -11.24 -9.47
C LYS A 234 10.74 -10.03 -8.92
N ALA A 235 11.41 -8.90 -8.76
CA ALA A 235 10.87 -7.71 -8.08
C ALA A 235 9.54 -7.18 -8.68
N PHE A 236 9.33 -7.37 -9.98
CA PHE A 236 8.12 -6.93 -10.68
C PHE A 236 6.94 -7.89 -10.55
N GLU A 237 7.14 -9.10 -10.02
CA GLU A 237 6.13 -10.13 -9.92
C GLU A 237 5.16 -9.88 -8.77
N ARG A 238 3.91 -10.29 -8.97
CA ARG A 238 2.81 -10.20 -8.00
C ARG A 238 2.31 -11.59 -7.60
N ILE A 239 3.23 -12.53 -7.38
CA ILE A 239 2.93 -13.93 -7.08
C ILE A 239 2.98 -14.16 -5.57
N TYR A 240 1.88 -14.65 -5.03
CA TYR A 240 1.72 -14.99 -3.62
C TYR A 240 1.77 -16.51 -3.45
N ASP A 241 2.75 -16.97 -2.70
CA ASP A 241 2.90 -18.39 -2.36
C ASP A 241 3.56 -18.53 -0.98
N TYR A 242 3.49 -19.72 -0.41
CA TYR A 242 3.94 -20.02 0.94
C TYR A 242 5.26 -20.76 0.95
N ASP A 243 6.07 -20.46 1.96
CA ASP A 243 7.28 -21.22 2.27
C ASP A 243 7.56 -21.15 3.79
N VAL A 244 8.51 -21.96 4.26
CA VAL A 244 8.92 -22.05 5.67
C VAL A 244 10.04 -21.05 5.98
N TYR A 245 10.33 -20.81 7.26
CA TYR A 245 11.47 -19.98 7.65
C TYR A 245 12.75 -20.81 7.63
N ASN A 246 13.27 -21.02 6.43
CA ASN A 246 14.56 -21.67 6.15
C ASN A 246 15.61 -20.68 5.61
N ASP A 247 15.34 -19.38 5.63
CA ASP A 247 16.17 -18.31 5.06
C ASP A 247 16.83 -17.42 6.14
N LEU A 248 16.72 -17.80 7.42
CA LEU A 248 17.27 -17.05 8.55
C LEU A 248 18.76 -17.32 8.80
N GLY A 249 19.22 -18.55 8.50
CA GLY A 249 20.61 -18.96 8.66
C GLY A 249 21.50 -18.56 7.49
N ASP A 250 22.81 -18.60 7.69
CA ASP A 250 23.80 -18.34 6.64
C ASP A 250 25.03 -19.27 6.78
N PRO A 251 24.82 -20.60 6.65
CA PRO A 251 25.85 -21.60 6.92
C PRO A 251 27.03 -21.54 5.94
N ASP A 252 26.82 -21.06 4.70
CA ASP A 252 27.85 -20.94 3.67
C ASP A 252 28.93 -19.90 4.04
N VAL A 253 28.59 -18.87 4.83
CA VAL A 253 29.58 -17.91 5.34
C VAL A 253 30.23 -18.40 6.62
N ASP A 254 29.44 -18.90 7.58
CA ASP A 254 29.95 -19.49 8.81
C ASP A 254 29.01 -20.59 9.31
N ARG A 255 29.54 -21.80 9.54
CA ARG A 255 28.76 -22.94 10.02
C ARG A 255 28.00 -22.65 11.32
N LYS A 256 28.50 -21.74 12.18
CA LYS A 256 27.81 -21.33 13.42
C LYS A 256 26.53 -20.51 13.16
N TRP A 257 26.36 -20.02 11.95
CA TRP A 257 25.16 -19.29 11.51
C TRP A 257 24.09 -20.20 10.93
N LYS A 258 24.28 -21.53 10.95
CA LYS A 258 23.20 -22.48 10.71
C LYS A 258 22.06 -22.25 11.72
N ARG A 259 20.82 -22.28 11.24
CA ARG A 259 19.60 -22.17 12.06
C ARG A 259 18.65 -23.32 11.70
N PRO A 260 17.84 -23.81 12.66
CA PRO A 260 16.81 -24.79 12.34
C PRO A 260 15.75 -24.15 11.43
N VAL A 261 15.17 -24.96 10.54
CA VAL A 261 14.00 -24.56 9.75
C VAL A 261 12.78 -24.46 10.66
N LEU A 262 12.07 -23.33 10.61
CA LEU A 262 10.84 -23.13 11.39
C LEU A 262 9.61 -23.26 10.47
N GLY A 263 8.69 -24.16 10.83
CA GLY A 263 7.51 -24.53 10.06
C GLY A 263 7.65 -25.87 9.34
N GLY A 264 6.52 -26.53 9.08
CA GLY A 264 6.47 -27.80 8.33
C GLY A 264 6.89 -29.06 9.12
N SER A 265 7.20 -28.92 10.40
CA SER A 265 7.47 -30.04 11.31
C SER A 265 6.76 -29.85 12.63
N ASP A 266 6.43 -30.96 13.31
CA ASP A 266 5.83 -30.93 14.66
C ASP A 266 6.83 -30.45 15.73
N LYS A 267 8.13 -30.60 15.46
CA LYS A 267 9.20 -30.16 16.38
C LYS A 267 9.33 -28.64 16.42
N TYR A 268 9.16 -27.97 15.28
CA TYR A 268 9.25 -26.51 15.14
C TYR A 268 8.04 -25.98 14.36
N PRO A 269 6.82 -26.00 14.93
CA PRO A 269 5.66 -25.44 14.26
C PRO A 269 5.82 -23.92 14.18
N TYR A 270 5.54 -23.36 13.00
CA TYR A 270 5.63 -21.92 12.77
C TYR A 270 4.75 -21.49 11.60
N PRO A 271 4.21 -20.26 11.60
CA PRO A 271 3.53 -19.69 10.44
C PRO A 271 4.38 -19.77 9.17
N ARG A 272 3.72 -19.85 8.02
CA ARG A 272 4.39 -19.73 6.71
C ARG A 272 4.71 -18.27 6.43
N ARG A 273 5.71 -18.06 5.57
CA ARG A 273 6.10 -16.76 5.02
C ARG A 273 5.89 -16.71 3.51
N CYS A 274 6.08 -15.55 2.91
CA CYS A 274 6.05 -15.38 1.46
C CYS A 274 7.21 -16.15 0.81
N ARG A 275 6.89 -17.01 -0.15
CA ARG A 275 7.89 -17.73 -0.94
C ARG A 275 8.73 -16.76 -1.76
N THR A 276 10.04 -16.99 -1.76
CA THR A 276 11.03 -16.20 -2.51
C THR A 276 11.72 -17.04 -3.58
N GLY A 277 11.86 -18.35 -3.35
CA GLY A 277 12.35 -19.30 -4.35
C GLY A 277 13.82 -19.14 -4.71
N ARG A 278 14.63 -18.50 -3.86
CA ARG A 278 16.07 -18.40 -4.10
C ARG A 278 16.71 -19.79 -4.00
N PRO A 279 17.91 -19.97 -4.57
CA PRO A 279 18.64 -21.23 -4.46
C PRO A 279 18.93 -21.61 -3.01
N HIS A 280 19.08 -22.90 -2.75
CA HIS A 280 19.52 -23.41 -1.45
C HIS A 280 21.01 -23.13 -1.20
N THR A 281 21.40 -23.14 0.08
CA THR A 281 22.81 -23.04 0.47
C THR A 281 23.58 -24.31 0.12
N THR A 282 24.88 -24.18 -0.08
CA THR A 282 25.75 -25.32 -0.46
C THR A 282 25.98 -26.26 0.72
N LEU A 283 26.16 -25.71 1.92
CA LEU A 283 26.42 -26.47 3.15
C LEU A 283 25.15 -27.02 3.82
N ASP A 284 23.98 -26.50 3.48
CA ASP A 284 22.69 -26.98 3.99
C ASP A 284 21.58 -26.86 2.94
N PRO A 285 21.30 -27.93 2.17
CA PRO A 285 20.24 -27.93 1.16
C PRO A 285 18.83 -27.68 1.71
N SER A 286 18.62 -27.76 3.02
CA SER A 286 17.32 -27.40 3.64
C SER A 286 17.15 -25.89 3.85
N SER A 287 18.25 -25.13 3.83
CA SER A 287 18.28 -23.69 4.03
C SER A 287 18.33 -22.93 2.70
N GLU A 288 17.53 -21.88 2.57
CA GLU A 288 17.54 -20.97 1.42
C GLU A 288 18.67 -19.95 1.55
N LYS A 289 19.33 -19.60 0.44
CA LYS A 289 20.45 -18.68 0.44
C LYS A 289 19.99 -17.25 0.78
N ARG A 290 20.78 -16.58 1.63
CA ARG A 290 20.60 -15.16 1.95
C ARG A 290 21.15 -14.27 0.84
N VAL A 291 20.55 -13.09 0.69
CA VAL A 291 21.01 -12.03 -0.21
C VAL A 291 21.27 -10.76 0.58
N GLU A 292 22.30 -10.02 0.17
CA GLU A 292 22.51 -8.65 0.65
C GLU A 292 21.62 -7.72 -0.18
N GLY A 293 20.49 -7.29 0.39
CA GLY A 293 19.54 -6.40 -0.29
C GLY A 293 18.09 -6.69 0.08
N ASN A 294 17.18 -6.30 -0.81
CA ASN A 294 15.75 -6.45 -0.62
C ASN A 294 15.34 -7.91 -0.79
N ILE A 295 14.62 -8.43 0.20
CA ILE A 295 13.95 -9.72 0.12
C ILE A 295 12.69 -9.52 -0.72
N TYR A 296 12.43 -10.41 -1.68
CA TYR A 296 11.24 -10.34 -2.51
C TYR A 296 9.97 -10.31 -1.66
N VAL A 297 9.10 -9.35 -2.00
CA VAL A 297 7.68 -9.34 -1.70
C VAL A 297 6.94 -9.06 -3.02
N PRO A 298 5.68 -9.48 -3.16
CA PRO A 298 4.87 -9.12 -4.32
C PRO A 298 4.91 -7.61 -4.57
N ARG A 299 5.02 -7.19 -5.83
CA ARG A 299 5.34 -5.80 -6.21
C ARG A 299 4.51 -4.72 -5.50
N ASP A 300 3.22 -4.98 -5.29
CA ASP A 300 2.30 -4.03 -4.66
C ASP A 300 2.41 -3.98 -3.12
N GLU A 301 3.09 -4.95 -2.50
CA GLU A 301 3.38 -5.01 -1.06
C GLU A 301 4.70 -4.30 -0.70
N GLU A 302 5.51 -3.95 -1.70
CA GLU A 302 6.74 -3.20 -1.47
C GLU A 302 6.41 -1.77 -1.01
N PHE A 303 7.21 -1.25 -0.08
CA PHE A 303 7.07 0.14 0.35
C PHE A 303 7.22 1.11 -0.84
N SER A 304 6.39 2.15 -0.83
CA SER A 304 6.57 3.29 -1.72
C SER A 304 7.92 3.98 -1.45
N GLU A 305 8.47 4.67 -2.45
CA GLU A 305 9.78 5.32 -2.35
C GLU A 305 9.87 6.30 -1.17
N VAL A 306 8.77 7.01 -0.87
CA VAL A 306 8.67 7.91 0.30
C VAL A 306 8.84 7.12 1.61
N LYS A 307 8.20 5.95 1.73
CA LYS A 307 8.34 5.08 2.90
C LYS A 307 9.72 4.41 2.95
N GLN A 308 10.27 4.00 1.82
CA GLN A 308 11.62 3.41 1.77
C GLN A 308 12.68 4.40 2.29
N LYS A 309 12.57 5.69 1.96
CA LYS A 309 13.47 6.74 2.50
C LYS A 309 13.35 6.91 4.01
N MET A 310 12.18 6.65 4.60
CA MET A 310 11.96 6.68 6.05
C MET A 310 12.60 5.47 6.77
N PHE A 311 12.81 4.35 6.05
CA PHE A 311 13.40 3.11 6.58
C PHE A 311 14.65 2.72 5.78
N PRO A 312 15.76 3.48 5.88
CA PRO A 312 16.96 3.19 5.13
C PRO A 312 17.48 1.77 5.46
N PRO A 313 17.93 1.00 4.46
CA PRO A 313 18.46 -0.34 4.70
C PRO A 313 19.68 -0.26 5.60
N ASN A 314 19.53 -0.77 6.83
CA ASN A 314 20.65 -0.95 7.74
C ASN A 314 21.42 -2.19 7.30
N ALA A 315 22.51 -1.97 6.55
CA ALA A 315 23.54 -2.98 6.32
C ALA A 315 24.25 -3.26 7.67
N GLY A 316 23.57 -4.01 8.55
CA GLY A 316 24.02 -4.30 9.90
C GLY A 316 25.37 -4.99 9.86
N LYS A 317 26.45 -4.21 10.04
CA LYS A 317 27.78 -4.78 10.24
C LYS A 317 27.77 -5.45 11.61
N LYS A 318 27.97 -6.77 11.64
CA LYS A 318 27.79 -7.70 12.78
C LYS A 318 28.60 -7.38 14.05
N ASN A 319 29.49 -6.38 14.05
CA ASN A 319 30.52 -6.18 15.08
C ASN A 319 30.52 -4.78 15.71
N LYS A 320 29.37 -4.17 16.04
CA LYS A 320 29.38 -2.74 16.46
C LYS A 320 28.37 -2.38 17.55
N LEU A 321 28.45 -3.03 18.71
CA LEU A 321 28.26 -2.30 19.97
C LEU A 321 29.57 -2.41 20.74
N GLU A 322 29.99 -1.30 21.37
CA GLU A 322 31.10 -1.33 22.31
C GLU A 322 30.73 -2.35 23.38
N THR A 323 31.58 -3.34 23.61
CA THR A 323 31.28 -4.46 24.53
C THR A 323 31.32 -4.06 26.00
N ASN A 324 31.61 -2.78 26.29
CA ASN A 324 31.72 -2.27 27.65
C ASN A 324 30.31 -2.11 28.24
N PRO A 325 29.97 -2.81 29.34
CA PRO A 325 28.71 -2.63 30.03
C PRO A 325 28.62 -1.23 30.65
N PHE A 326 27.41 -0.72 30.86
CA PHE A 326 27.23 0.48 31.67
C PHE A 326 27.71 0.20 33.10
N PRO A 327 28.57 1.06 33.69
CA PRO A 327 29.08 0.85 35.04
C PRO A 327 28.00 1.05 36.12
N ASN A 328 26.94 1.80 35.84
CA ASN A 328 25.83 2.07 36.77
C ASN A 328 24.58 2.60 36.02
N PHE A 329 23.45 2.70 36.72
CA PHE A 329 22.20 3.23 36.16
C PHE A 329 22.24 4.73 35.85
N THR A 330 23.17 5.49 36.43
CA THR A 330 23.34 6.92 36.12
C THR A 330 23.77 7.09 34.68
N GLU A 331 24.70 6.28 34.18
CA GLU A 331 25.13 6.33 32.77
C GLU A 331 23.98 6.02 31.80
N VAL A 332 23.04 5.15 32.17
CA VAL A 332 21.82 4.89 31.40
C VAL A 332 20.89 6.10 31.41
N ASP A 333 20.73 6.78 32.56
CA ASP A 333 19.93 8.00 32.67
C ASP A 333 20.54 9.18 31.89
N LEU A 334 21.87 9.28 31.85
CA LEU A 334 22.59 10.33 31.12
C LEU A 334 22.26 10.32 29.63
N MET A 335 21.98 9.15 29.03
CA MET A 335 21.50 9.05 27.65
C MET A 335 20.28 9.91 27.35
N PHE A 336 19.37 10.03 28.33
CA PHE A 336 18.10 10.74 28.18
C PHE A 336 18.16 12.17 28.73
N ARG A 337 19.11 12.47 29.61
CA ARG A 337 19.22 13.77 30.30
C ARG A 337 20.20 14.71 29.61
N ASP A 338 21.48 14.35 29.61
CA ASP A 338 22.60 15.21 29.20
C ASP A 338 23.25 14.75 27.89
N GLY A 339 22.88 13.55 27.43
CA GLY A 339 23.45 12.88 26.27
C GLY A 339 24.75 12.15 26.59
N ILE A 340 25.04 11.12 25.80
CA ILE A 340 26.29 10.36 25.87
C ILE A 340 27.23 10.78 24.75
N GLU A 341 28.53 10.77 25.01
CA GLU A 341 29.53 11.03 23.97
C GLU A 341 29.48 9.94 22.90
N ILE A 342 29.60 10.35 21.64
CA ILE A 342 29.74 9.41 20.54
C ILE A 342 31.12 8.78 20.64
N PRO A 343 31.25 7.43 20.65
CA PRO A 343 32.54 6.79 20.65
C PRO A 343 33.42 7.32 19.50
N PRO A 344 34.71 7.65 19.74
CA PRO A 344 35.59 8.26 18.74
C PRO A 344 35.79 7.40 17.48
N SER A 345 35.56 6.09 17.60
CA SER A 345 35.32 5.22 16.45
C SER A 345 33.82 5.20 16.14
N ALA A 346 33.41 5.97 15.13
CA ALA A 346 32.01 6.05 14.72
C ALA A 346 31.42 4.65 14.53
N HIS A 347 30.49 4.27 15.40
CA HIS A 347 29.78 3.02 15.32
C HIS A 347 28.98 2.96 14.01
N HIS A 348 29.51 2.31 12.98
CA HIS A 348 28.81 2.22 11.69
C HIS A 348 27.49 1.40 11.72
N ILE A 349 27.03 0.91 12.88
CA ILE A 349 25.64 0.42 13.05
C ILE A 349 24.67 1.61 13.09
N LEU A 350 25.09 2.77 13.63
CA LEU A 350 24.45 4.06 13.42
C LEU A 350 24.89 4.65 12.06
N LYS A 351 24.74 3.84 11.01
CA LYS A 351 24.64 4.30 9.62
C LYS A 351 23.19 4.60 9.23
N PHE A 352 22.26 4.67 10.19
CA PHE A 352 21.40 5.84 10.21
C PHE A 352 22.38 7.01 10.27
N ASN A 353 22.67 7.60 9.12
CA ASN A 353 23.53 8.76 9.07
C ASN A 353 22.75 9.84 9.82
N ILE A 354 22.95 9.89 11.14
CA ILE A 354 22.27 10.79 12.07
C ILE A 354 22.42 12.18 11.43
N ASN A 355 23.63 12.56 11.03
CA ASN A 355 23.90 13.80 10.31
C ASN A 355 23.13 13.98 8.98
N ALA A 356 22.98 12.94 8.14
CA ALA A 356 22.19 13.09 6.89
C ALA A 356 20.67 13.03 7.10
N THR A 357 20.20 12.43 8.19
CA THR A 357 18.77 12.47 8.57
C THR A 357 18.43 13.80 9.24
N LEU A 358 19.41 14.43 9.88
CA LEU A 358 19.29 15.71 10.58
C LEU A 358 19.52 16.92 9.67
N ASN A 359 20.35 16.81 8.64
CA ASN A 359 20.65 17.89 7.69
C ASN A 359 19.82 17.81 6.38
N SER A 360 18.97 16.80 6.21
CA SER A 360 18.06 16.74 5.05
C SER A 360 16.92 17.75 5.23
N SER A 361 17.13 18.97 4.75
CA SER A 361 16.14 20.05 4.70
C SER A 361 14.83 19.69 3.97
N ASP A 362 14.80 18.59 3.20
CA ASP A 362 13.70 18.22 2.31
C ASP A 362 13.06 16.84 2.58
N GLN A 363 13.14 16.33 3.82
CA GLN A 363 12.45 15.08 4.21
C GLN A 363 11.36 15.37 5.27
N PRO A 364 10.11 14.88 5.11
CA PRO A 364 9.17 14.83 6.21
C PRO A 364 9.73 13.89 7.28
N SER A 365 9.86 14.41 8.50
CA SER A 365 10.49 13.74 9.64
C SER A 365 9.88 12.34 9.89
N PRO A 366 10.69 11.30 10.12
CA PRO A 366 10.17 10.05 10.65
C PRO A 366 9.48 10.32 11.99
N LEU A 367 8.33 9.69 12.25
CA LEU A 367 7.59 9.83 13.50
C LEU A 367 8.46 9.43 14.72
N SER A 368 8.84 10.46 15.50
CA SER A 368 8.95 10.49 16.97
C SER A 368 10.01 9.66 17.74
N VAL A 369 11.02 9.05 17.11
CA VAL A 369 12.08 8.31 17.87
C VAL A 369 13.51 8.63 17.43
N GLN A 370 13.76 9.82 16.88
CA GLN A 370 15.12 10.25 16.59
C GLN A 370 15.70 11.05 17.75
N PRO A 371 16.98 10.85 18.13
CA PRO A 371 17.63 11.65 19.16
C PRO A 371 17.74 13.11 18.70
N ASP A 372 17.40 14.04 19.58
CA ASP A 372 17.57 15.48 19.33
C ASP A 372 19.07 15.81 19.38
N ILE A 373 19.59 16.52 18.37
CA ILE A 373 20.92 17.13 18.50
C ILE A 373 20.80 18.34 19.42
N ILE A 374 21.65 18.40 20.44
CA ILE A 374 21.67 19.54 21.36
C ILE A 374 22.21 20.81 20.68
N GLN A 375 22.95 20.71 19.56
CA GLN A 375 23.37 21.79 18.66
C GLN A 375 24.19 21.17 17.50
N SER A 376 24.26 21.82 16.32
CA SER A 376 24.96 21.29 15.12
C SER A 376 26.44 20.91 15.32
N ASP A 377 27.07 21.36 16.42
CA ASP A 377 28.47 21.11 16.75
C ASP A 377 28.67 20.18 17.98
N SER A 378 27.60 19.59 18.52
CA SER A 378 27.69 18.77 19.74
C SER A 378 28.17 17.35 19.46
N THR A 379 29.16 16.87 20.22
CA THR A 379 29.71 15.50 20.18
C THR A 379 28.87 14.47 20.94
N LYS A 380 27.67 14.85 21.41
CA LYS A 380 26.83 14.05 22.30
C LYS A 380 25.49 13.70 21.65
N ILE A 381 25.05 12.45 21.83
CA ILE A 381 23.73 11.98 21.41
C ILE A 381 22.81 11.93 22.63
N LYS A 382 21.66 12.59 22.55
CA LYS A 382 20.62 12.57 23.58
C LYS A 382 19.34 11.94 23.05
N PHE A 383 18.88 10.89 23.72
CA PHE A 383 17.62 10.23 23.39
C PHE A 383 16.44 10.91 24.10
N PRO A 384 15.24 10.91 23.50
CA PRO A 384 14.05 11.35 24.22
C PRO A 384 13.79 10.41 25.40
N PRO A 385 13.50 10.93 26.61
CA PRO A 385 13.22 10.08 27.77
C PRO A 385 11.96 9.24 27.52
N PRO A 386 11.99 7.92 27.79
CA PRO A 386 10.82 7.06 27.82
C PRO A 386 9.69 7.65 28.70
N GLU A 387 8.44 7.47 28.28
CA GLU A 387 7.30 8.11 28.93
C GLU A 387 7.16 7.73 30.43
N ALA A 388 7.50 6.49 30.78
CA ALA A 388 7.53 6.03 32.17
C ALA A 388 8.54 6.82 33.02
N LEU A 389 9.74 7.07 32.48
CA LEU A 389 10.83 7.77 33.18
C LEU A 389 10.55 9.27 33.37
N LYS A 390 9.66 9.88 32.56
CA LYS A 390 9.26 11.29 32.73
C LYS A 390 8.42 11.51 33.99
N ARG A 391 7.66 10.50 34.42
CA ARG A 391 6.76 10.59 35.58
C ARG A 391 7.46 10.17 36.86
N ASP A 392 8.11 9.02 36.82
CA ASP A 392 8.88 8.49 37.94
C ASP A 392 10.06 7.69 37.40
N LYS A 393 11.26 8.17 37.72
CA LYS A 393 12.53 7.58 37.27
C LYS A 393 12.77 6.18 37.85
N PHE A 394 12.16 5.85 38.98
CA PHE A 394 12.40 4.61 39.70
C PHE A 394 11.20 3.65 39.63
N LEU A 395 10.15 3.96 38.85
CA LEU A 395 8.96 3.12 38.71
C LEU A 395 9.27 1.70 38.24
N TRP A 396 10.29 1.52 37.41
CA TRP A 396 10.67 0.19 36.92
C TRP A 396 11.39 -0.68 37.97
N LEU A 397 11.75 -0.09 39.14
CA LEU A 397 12.31 -0.80 40.29
C LEU A 397 11.25 -1.17 41.33
N SER A 398 10.01 -0.68 41.21
CA SER A 398 8.93 -1.12 42.09
C SER A 398 8.37 -2.46 41.63
N ASP A 399 8.12 -3.35 42.59
CA ASP A 399 7.54 -4.69 42.37
C ASP A 399 6.13 -4.67 41.78
#